data_AF-A0A933KF05-F1
#
_entry.id   AF-A0A933KF05-F1
#
_cell.length_a   1.000
_cell.length_b   1.000
_cell.length_c   1.000
_cell.angle_alpha   90.00
_cell.angle_beta   90.00
_cell.angle_gamma   90.00
#
_symmetry.space_group_name_H-M   'P 1'
#
loop_
_entity.id
_entity.type
_entity.pdbx_description
1 polymer ?
#
loop_
_entity_poly.entity_id
_entity_poly.type
_entity_poly.pdbx_seq_one_letter_code
_entity_poly.pdbx_strand_id
1 'polypeptide(L)'
;MESSELTSEKVFQLLLEEIMRDGDISEIERSTLNEVKQALGVTSEQHQRAWQAAVGSLKARGRQAEYELIPEDVFRRVAARACADGQISDAEKLILEKVSRALRVDPEEHRVIWKAIEQAAAKA
;
A
#
# COMPACT_ATOMS: atom_id res chain seq x y z
N MET A 1 -3.53 -5.54 23.22
CA MET A 1 -3.96 -4.42 22.37
C MET A 1 -2.73 -4.05 21.57
N GLU A 2 -2.54 -4.66 20.41
CA GLU A 2 -1.40 -4.32 19.54
C GLU A 2 -1.78 -3.02 18.86
N SER A 3 -1.08 -1.93 19.23
CA SER A 3 -1.17 -0.65 18.54
C SER A 3 -1.03 -0.92 17.06
N SER A 4 -2.11 -0.72 16.30
CA SER A 4 -2.13 -0.89 14.85
C SER A 4 -1.42 0.29 14.19
N GLU A 5 -0.21 0.62 14.64
CA GLU A 5 0.58 1.67 14.02
C GLU A 5 0.92 1.22 12.60
N LEU A 6 0.46 2.00 11.63
CA LEU A 6 0.77 1.78 10.23
C LEU A 6 2.26 2.05 10.00
N THR A 7 3.06 0.99 9.99
CA THR A 7 4.49 1.08 9.71
C THR A 7 4.79 1.04 8.22
N SER A 8 5.95 1.55 7.81
CA SER A 8 6.47 1.41 6.43
C SER A 8 6.46 -0.04 5.95
N GLU A 9 6.80 -1.00 6.82
CA GLU A 9 6.77 -2.44 6.50
C GLU A 9 5.33 -2.88 6.20
N LYS A 10 4.36 -2.44 7.01
CA LYS A 10 2.95 -2.79 6.83
C LYS A 10 2.37 -2.23 5.54
N VAL A 11 2.64 -0.96 5.24
CA VAL A 11 2.18 -0.33 3.98
C VAL A 11 2.82 -1.03 2.78
N PHE A 12 4.11 -1.35 2.87
CA PHE A 12 4.80 -2.09 1.82
C PHE A 12 4.23 -3.50 1.62
N GLN A 13 3.85 -4.19 2.70
CA GLN A 13 3.14 -5.47 2.63
C GLN A 13 1.79 -5.32 1.92
N LEU A 14 0.99 -4.32 2.29
CA LEU A 14 -0.32 -4.06 1.66
C LEU A 14 -0.17 -3.79 0.16
N LEU A 15 0.85 -3.02 -0.21
CA LEU A 15 1.16 -2.76 -1.62
C LEU A 15 1.52 -4.05 -2.36
N LEU A 16 2.41 -4.88 -1.79
CA LEU A 16 2.76 -6.17 -2.38
C LEU A 16 1.54 -7.06 -2.61
N GLU A 17 0.61 -7.09 -1.65
CA GLU A 17 -0.63 -7.86 -1.79
C GLU A 17 -1.53 -7.34 -2.93
N GLU A 18 -1.60 -6.03 -3.14
CA GLU A 18 -2.41 -5.47 -4.24
C GLU A 18 -1.74 -5.64 -5.60
N ILE A 19 -0.41 -5.55 -5.66
CA ILE A 19 0.35 -5.73 -6.91
C ILE A 19 0.37 -7.20 -7.33
N MET A 20 0.65 -8.13 -6.41
CA MET A 20 0.76 -9.55 -6.71
C MET A 20 -0.60 -10.28 -6.83
N ARG A 21 -1.68 -9.53 -7.04
CA ARG A 21 -3.06 -10.01 -6.94
C ARG A 21 -3.48 -10.89 -8.12
N ASP A 22 -2.94 -10.60 -9.29
CA ASP A 22 -3.02 -11.42 -10.51
C ASP A 22 -2.14 -12.68 -10.45
N GLY A 23 -1.13 -12.67 -9.57
CA GLY A 23 -0.21 -13.77 -9.33
C GLY A 23 1.05 -13.73 -10.19
N ASP A 24 1.24 -12.66 -10.97
CA ASP A 24 2.44 -12.37 -11.75
C ASP A 24 2.95 -10.96 -11.36
N ILE A 25 4.22 -10.66 -11.62
CA ILE A 25 4.75 -9.31 -11.42
C ILE A 25 5.44 -8.91 -12.70
N SER A 26 4.87 -7.94 -13.39
CA SER A 26 5.45 -7.31 -14.56
C SER A 26 6.69 -6.48 -14.21
N GLU A 27 7.49 -6.13 -15.22
CA GLU A 27 8.67 -5.30 -15.02
C GLU A 27 8.33 -3.90 -14.46
N ILE A 28 7.20 -3.33 -14.89
CA ILE A 28 6.71 -2.03 -14.43
C ILE A 28 6.39 -2.08 -12.94
N GLU A 29 5.70 -3.13 -12.51
CA GLU A 29 5.33 -3.35 -11.11
C GLU A 29 6.55 -3.59 -10.23
N ARG A 30 7.53 -4.35 -10.74
CA ARG A 30 8.81 -4.56 -10.05
C ARG A 30 9.58 -3.26 -9.87
N SER A 31 9.60 -2.38 -10.89
CA SER A 31 10.20 -1.05 -10.79
C SER A 31 9.48 -0.21 -9.73
N THR A 32 8.14 -0.20 -9.78
CA THR A 32 7.28 0.53 -8.84
C THR A 32 7.52 0.06 -7.39
N LEU A 33 7.56 -1.26 -7.16
CA LEU A 33 7.88 -1.83 -5.85
C LEU A 33 9.27 -1.41 -5.36
N ASN A 34 10.25 -1.32 -6.25
CA ASN A 34 11.59 -0.89 -5.88
C ASN A 34 11.66 0.62 -5.57
N GLU A 35 10.89 1.45 -6.28
CA GLU A 35 10.74 2.88 -5.98
C GLU A 35 10.07 3.08 -4.61
N VAL A 36 9.00 2.35 -4.33
CA VAL A 36 8.30 2.42 -3.02
C VAL A 36 9.19 1.91 -1.90
N LYS A 37 9.91 0.79 -2.10
CA LYS A 37 10.86 0.24 -1.12
C LYS A 37 11.89 1.30 -0.70
N GLN A 38 12.46 2.01 -1.68
CA GLN A 38 13.45 3.06 -1.44
C GLN A 38 12.82 4.28 -0.74
N ALA A 39 11.65 4.72 -1.19
CA ALA A 39 10.95 5.88 -0.60
C ALA A 39 10.59 5.64 0.88
N LEU A 40 10.20 4.41 1.22
CA LEU A 40 9.85 4.01 2.57
C LEU A 40 11.05 3.63 3.46
N GLY A 41 12.23 3.48 2.88
CA GLY A 41 13.44 3.06 3.60
C GLY A 41 13.36 1.61 4.10
N VAL A 42 12.63 0.74 3.39
CA VAL A 42 12.41 -0.66 3.79
C VAL A 42 13.69 -1.46 3.58
N THR A 43 14.21 -2.04 4.66
CA THR A 43 15.41 -2.89 4.62
C THR A 43 15.14 -4.22 3.90
N SER A 44 16.20 -4.95 3.53
CA SER A 44 16.05 -6.27 2.90
C SER A 44 15.32 -7.27 3.79
N GLU A 45 15.53 -7.23 5.11
CA GLU A 45 14.81 -8.10 6.06
C GLU A 45 13.33 -7.76 6.12
N GLN A 46 12.99 -6.47 6.23
CA GLN A 46 11.59 -6.00 6.23
C GLN A 46 10.89 -6.35 4.92
N HIS A 47 11.58 -6.17 3.79
CA HIS A 47 11.10 -6.57 2.48
C HIS A 47 10.80 -8.07 2.43
N GLN A 48 11.72 -8.91 2.91
CA GLN A 48 11.53 -10.36 2.91
C GLN A 48 10.35 -10.78 3.79
N ARG A 49 10.17 -10.17 4.97
CA ARG A 49 9.01 -10.43 5.84
C ARG A 49 7.70 -10.01 5.19
N ALA A 50 7.64 -8.79 4.65
CA ALA A 50 6.47 -8.28 3.93
C ALA A 50 6.11 -9.17 2.73
N TRP A 51 7.11 -9.62 1.97
CA TRP A 51 6.93 -10.54 0.86
C TRP A 51 6.32 -11.87 1.30
N GLN A 52 6.87 -12.51 2.33
CA GLN A 52 6.33 -13.77 2.85
C GLN A 52 4.88 -13.62 3.33
N ALA A 53 4.57 -12.52 4.02
CA ALA A 53 3.23 -12.22 4.48
C ALA A 53 2.25 -11.98 3.32
N ALA A 54 2.68 -11.26 2.28
CA ALA A 54 1.88 -11.01 1.08
C ALA A 54 1.59 -12.31 0.32
N VAL A 55 2.61 -13.13 0.06
CA VAL A 55 2.47 -14.44 -0.58
C VAL A 55 1.55 -15.37 0.21
N GLY A 56 1.67 -15.39 1.55
CA GLY A 56 0.78 -16.15 2.42
C GLY A 56 -0.69 -15.69 2.29
N SER A 57 -0.91 -14.37 2.27
CA SER A 57 -2.25 -13.78 2.15
C SER A 57 -2.89 -14.05 0.78
N LEU A 58 -2.10 -14.01 -0.30
CA LEU A 58 -2.57 -14.32 -1.66
C LEU A 58 -2.97 -15.78 -1.82
N LYS A 59 -2.18 -16.71 -1.24
CA LYS A 59 -2.54 -18.14 -1.22
C LYS A 59 -3.88 -18.39 -0.54
N ALA A 60 -4.21 -17.60 0.49
CA ALA A 60 -5.48 -17.72 1.20
C ALA A 60 -6.65 -17.08 0.44
N ARG A 61 -6.43 -15.98 -0.29
CA ARG A 61 -7.48 -15.23 -1.00
C ARG A 61 -7.78 -15.73 -2.42
N GLY A 62 -6.85 -16.45 -3.04
CA GLY A 62 -6.95 -16.90 -4.44
C GLY A 62 -6.56 -15.80 -5.43
N ARG A 63 -6.08 -16.19 -6.62
CA ARG A 63 -5.72 -15.26 -7.70
C ARG A 63 -6.96 -14.62 -8.29
N GLN A 64 -6.91 -13.34 -8.59
CA GLN A 64 -7.93 -12.69 -9.43
C GLN A 64 -7.39 -12.57 -10.85
N ALA A 65 -8.04 -13.22 -11.81
CA ALA A 65 -7.72 -13.07 -13.22
C ALA A 65 -8.11 -11.65 -13.65
N GLU A 66 -7.19 -10.95 -14.30
CA GLU A 66 -7.34 -9.58 -14.83
C GLU A 66 -7.28 -8.49 -13.74
N TYR A 67 -6.07 -8.18 -13.29
CA TYR A 67 -5.77 -6.96 -12.52
C TYR A 67 -4.77 -6.12 -13.30
N GLU A 68 -5.16 -4.90 -13.67
CA GLU A 68 -4.24 -3.90 -14.22
C GLU A 68 -3.72 -3.03 -13.08
N LEU A 69 -2.40 -2.83 -13.02
CA LEU A 69 -1.79 -1.92 -12.06
C LEU A 69 -2.15 -0.47 -12.40
N ILE A 70 -3.27 0.01 -11.86
CA ILE A 70 -3.63 1.43 -11.86
C ILE A 70 -3.12 2.05 -10.56
N PRO A 71 -2.11 2.95 -10.61
CA PRO A 71 -1.49 3.51 -9.42
C PRO A 71 -2.48 4.15 -8.43
N GLU A 72 -3.48 4.86 -8.95
CA GLU A 72 -4.51 5.52 -8.15
C GLU A 72 -5.38 4.52 -7.39
N ASP A 73 -5.79 3.43 -8.04
CA ASP A 73 -6.58 2.38 -7.40
C ASP A 73 -5.76 1.59 -6.38
N VAL A 74 -4.50 1.29 -6.70
CA VAL A 74 -3.57 0.65 -5.77
C VAL A 74 -3.39 1.53 -4.53
N PHE A 75 -3.11 2.82 -4.71
CA PHE A 75 -2.97 3.77 -3.61
C PHE A 75 -4.26 3.87 -2.78
N ARG A 76 -5.41 4.01 -3.43
CA ARG A 76 -6.72 4.04 -2.76
C ARG A 76 -6.97 2.81 -1.89
N ARG A 77 -6.67 1.61 -2.40
CA ARG A 77 -6.85 0.35 -1.66
C ARG A 77 -5.86 0.21 -0.50
N VAL A 78 -4.58 0.52 -0.74
CA VAL A 78 -3.55 0.48 0.29
C VAL A 78 -3.90 1.45 1.41
N ALA A 79 -4.28 2.68 1.07
CA ALA A 79 -4.61 3.70 2.05
C ALA A 79 -5.93 3.41 2.78
N ALA A 80 -6.96 2.91 2.10
CA ALA A 80 -8.20 2.47 2.77
C ALA A 80 -7.97 1.31 3.75
N ARG A 81 -7.10 0.35 3.41
CA ARG A 81 -6.71 -0.76 4.31
C ARG A 81 -5.80 -0.29 5.44
N ALA A 82 -4.94 0.68 5.16
CA ALA A 82 -4.05 1.29 6.13
C ALA A 82 -4.81 2.03 7.22
N CYS A 83 -5.90 2.70 6.86
CA CYS A 83 -6.69 3.56 7.75
C CYS A 83 -7.97 2.86 8.24
N ALA A 84 -7.98 1.52 8.23
CA ALA A 84 -9.14 0.72 8.65
C ALA A 84 -9.44 0.82 10.16
N ASP A 85 -8.46 1.28 10.95
CA ASP A 85 -8.56 1.57 12.37
C ASP A 85 -9.25 2.91 12.66
N GLY A 86 -9.54 3.71 11.62
CA GLY A 86 -10.25 4.98 11.74
C GLY A 86 -9.37 6.15 12.20
N GLN A 87 -8.07 5.95 12.38
CA GLN A 87 -7.15 6.99 12.81
C GLN A 87 -5.98 7.10 11.85
N ILE A 88 -5.53 8.34 11.63
CA ILE A 88 -4.32 8.62 10.85
C ILE A 88 -3.51 9.62 11.63
N SER A 89 -2.41 9.15 12.20
CA SER A 89 -1.37 9.97 12.80
C SER A 89 -0.49 10.63 11.73
N ASP A 90 0.21 11.70 12.08
CA ASP A 90 1.11 12.42 11.18
C ASP A 90 2.23 11.53 10.59
N ALA A 91 2.69 10.53 11.35
CA ALA A 91 3.67 9.56 10.87
C ALA A 91 3.11 8.72 9.71
N GLU A 92 1.85 8.35 9.79
CA GLU A 92 1.15 7.53 8.80
C GLU A 92 0.81 8.35 7.56
N LYS A 93 0.49 9.65 7.74
CA LYS A 93 0.39 10.62 6.63
C LYS A 93 1.67 10.67 5.82
N LEU A 94 2.81 10.78 6.50
CA LEU A 94 4.12 10.83 5.84
C LEU A 94 4.43 9.56 5.04
N ILE A 95 4.07 8.39 5.58
CA ILE A 95 4.26 7.10 4.91
C ILE A 95 3.38 7.02 3.66
N LEU A 96 2.09 7.37 3.75
CA LEU A 96 1.16 7.35 2.63
C LEU A 96 1.54 8.37 1.55
N GLU A 97 2.01 9.56 1.93
CA GLU A 97 2.55 10.55 0.98
C GLU A 97 3.73 9.99 0.18
N LYS A 98 4.67 9.31 0.86
CA LYS A 98 5.82 8.67 0.19
C LYS A 98 5.37 7.61 -0.81
N VAL A 99 4.38 6.80 -0.44
CA VAL A 99 3.83 5.76 -1.32
C VAL A 99 3.15 6.37 -2.53
N SER A 100 2.31 7.39 -2.36
CA SER A 100 1.67 8.06 -3.48
C SER A 100 2.66 8.66 -4.46
N ARG A 101 3.72 9.32 -3.96
CA ARG A 101 4.78 9.88 -4.82
C ARG A 101 5.55 8.79 -5.56
N ALA A 102 5.86 7.68 -4.89
CA ALA A 102 6.56 6.55 -5.50
C ALA A 102 5.69 5.81 -6.54
N LEU A 103 4.37 5.75 -6.33
CA LEU A 103 3.40 5.24 -7.30
C LEU A 103 3.14 6.24 -8.44
N ARG A 104 3.65 7.48 -8.36
CA ARG A 104 3.40 8.56 -9.31
C ARG A 104 1.91 8.86 -9.52
N VAL A 105 1.13 8.73 -8.45
CA VAL A 105 -0.28 9.09 -8.43
C VAL A 105 -0.41 10.58 -8.76
N ASP A 106 -1.33 10.90 -9.64
CA ASP A 106 -1.61 12.29 -10.01
C ASP A 106 -1.97 13.12 -8.75
N PRO A 107 -1.43 14.34 -8.58
CA PRO A 107 -1.65 15.15 -7.39
C PRO A 107 -3.12 15.54 -7.17
N GLU A 108 -3.94 15.62 -8.22
CA GLU A 108 -5.38 15.86 -8.10
C GLU A 108 -6.08 14.61 -7.55
N GLU A 109 -5.80 13.43 -8.11
CA GLU A 109 -6.34 12.15 -7.61
C GLU A 109 -5.84 11.84 -6.20
N HIS A 110 -4.58 12.13 -5.89
CA HIS A 110 -4.04 12.04 -4.53
C HIS A 110 -4.92 12.82 -3.56
N ARG A 111 -5.25 14.08 -3.87
CA ARG A 111 -6.08 14.92 -2.98
C ARG A 111 -7.49 14.37 -2.83
N VAL A 112 -8.08 13.86 -3.90
CA VAL A 112 -9.42 13.25 -3.85
C VAL A 112 -9.41 12.01 -2.96
N ILE A 113 -8.47 11.10 -3.19
CA ILE A 113 -8.30 9.87 -2.40
C ILE A 113 -8.01 10.23 -0.93
N TRP A 114 -7.08 11.15 -0.69
CA TRP A 114 -6.69 11.60 0.65
C TRP A 114 -7.89 12.14 1.43
N LYS A 115 -8.67 13.03 0.81
CA LYS A 115 -9.88 13.59 1.42
C LYS A 115 -10.91 12.51 1.73
N ALA A 116 -11.08 11.53 0.86
CA ALA A 116 -12.00 10.42 1.10
C ALA A 116 -11.57 9.57 2.30
N ILE A 117 -10.27 9.33 2.45
CA ILE A 117 -9.70 8.59 3.58
C ILE A 117 -9.87 9.39 4.88
N GLU A 118 -9.53 10.68 4.89
CA GLU A 118 -9.69 11.53 6.08
C GLU A 118 -11.16 11.61 6.52
N GLN A 119 -12.11 11.65 5.57
CA GLN A 119 -13.53 11.60 5.86
C GLN A 119 -14.00 10.24 6.39
N ALA A 120 -13.40 9.14 5.92
CA ALA A 120 -13.69 7.80 6.43
C ALA A 120 -13.16 7.62 7.85
N ALA A 121 -11.94 8.09 8.12
CA ALA A 121 -11.32 8.10 9.45
C ALA A 121 -12.13 8.95 10.45
N ALA A 122 -12.59 10.14 10.04
CA ALA A 122 -13.38 11.02 10.92
C ALA A 122 -14.78 10.48 11.30
N LYS A 123 -15.25 9.40 10.67
CA LYS A 123 -16.58 8.80 10.91
C LYS A 123 -16.54 7.51 11.74
N ALA A 124 -15.35 6.96 12.00
CA ALA A 124 -15.14 5.76 12.81
C ALA A 124 -15.00 6.14 14.30
#